data_AF-A0A5C9BD69-F1
#
_entry.id   AF-A0A5C9BD69-F1
#
_cell.length_a   1.000
_cell.length_b   1.000
_cell.length_c   1.000
_cell.angle_alpha   90.00
_cell.angle_beta   90.00
_cell.angle_gamma   90.00
#
_symmetry.space_group_name_H-M   'P 1'
#
loop_
_entity.id
_entity.type
_entity.pdbx_description
1 polymer ?
#
loop_
_entity_poly.entity_id
_entity_poly.type
_entity_poly.pdbx_seq_one_letter_code
_entity_poly.pdbx_strand_id
1 'polypeptide(L)'
;MTGWDAALMPMLLIGCDGGTNASSGVVPELTRLLYDLTVSGRLDEARQVQFDLVTLFDTMIYSAEFPNGFRSAVDLRGFNMGIGRQPQSDQQVTDLAALSKTLQCLLAQHGFTDEPIGGCPTSSASGSNVKTQDVSAIVQTVVSELKRRGLM
;
A
#
# COMPACT_ATOMS: atom_id res chain seq x y z
N MET A 1 4.47 -16.19 12.64
CA MET A 1 4.76 -15.53 11.35
C MET A 1 3.50 -15.19 10.55
N THR A 2 3.51 -14.09 9.79
CA THR A 2 2.45 -13.69 8.82
C THR A 2 3.00 -13.56 7.39
N GLY A 3 2.19 -13.88 6.38
CA GLY A 3 2.51 -13.62 4.96
C GLY A 3 1.75 -12.45 4.35
N TRP A 4 0.95 -11.74 5.14
CA TRP A 4 0.09 -10.66 4.67
C TRP A 4 0.64 -9.30 5.10
N ASP A 5 1.28 -8.60 4.16
CA ASP A 5 1.96 -7.31 4.37
C ASP A 5 1.04 -6.25 5.00
N ALA A 6 -0.22 -6.22 4.54
CA ALA A 6 -1.21 -5.26 5.03
C ALA A 6 -1.65 -5.49 6.49
N ALA A 7 -1.23 -6.60 7.12
CA ALA A 7 -1.50 -6.88 8.52
C ALA A 7 -0.23 -7.20 9.33
N LEU A 8 0.96 -6.78 8.91
CA LEU A 8 2.21 -7.11 9.62
C LEU A 8 2.18 -6.66 11.09
N MET A 9 1.91 -5.39 11.37
CA MET A 9 1.82 -4.83 12.73
C MET A 9 0.77 -5.54 13.60
N PRO A 10 -0.52 -5.65 13.23
CA PRO A 10 -1.50 -6.29 14.09
C PRO A 10 -1.17 -7.77 14.34
N MET A 11 -0.60 -8.47 13.35
CA MET A 11 -0.19 -9.86 13.53
C MET A 11 0.96 -9.99 14.55
N LEU A 12 1.94 -9.08 14.54
CA LEU A 12 2.99 -9.02 15.56
C LEU A 12 2.40 -8.77 16.96
N LEU A 13 1.43 -7.86 17.09
CA LEU A 13 0.78 -7.55 18.37
C LEU A 13 0.00 -8.72 18.98
N ILE A 14 -0.52 -9.63 18.16
CA ILE A 14 -1.26 -10.81 18.63
C ILE A 14 -0.37 -12.06 18.76
N GLY A 15 0.95 -11.92 18.68
CA GLY A 15 1.91 -12.98 18.98
C GLY A 15 2.64 -13.58 17.78
N CYS A 16 2.53 -13.00 16.56
CA CYS A 16 3.51 -13.32 15.53
C CYS A 16 4.88 -12.75 15.90
N ASP A 17 5.90 -13.48 15.49
CA ASP A 17 7.32 -13.22 15.71
C ASP A 17 8.05 -12.63 14.49
N GLY A 18 7.34 -12.46 13.37
CA GLY A 18 7.87 -11.96 12.10
C GLY A 18 6.92 -12.22 10.94
N GLY A 19 7.43 -12.07 9.71
CA GLY A 19 6.67 -12.35 8.50
C GLY A 19 7.52 -12.65 7.26
N THR A 20 6.89 -13.29 6.29
CA THR A 20 7.44 -13.52 4.94
C THR A 20 6.66 -12.64 3.98
N ASN A 21 7.13 -11.42 3.80
CA ASN A 21 6.38 -10.34 3.15
C ASN A 21 6.91 -10.05 1.76
N ALA A 22 6.04 -9.93 0.77
CA ALA A 22 6.45 -9.67 -0.61
C ALA A 22 7.11 -8.29 -0.75
N SER A 23 6.61 -7.29 -0.02
CA SER A 23 7.15 -5.93 -0.02
C SER A 23 8.54 -5.85 0.61
N SER A 24 8.96 -6.85 1.40
CA SER A 24 10.34 -6.90 1.92
C SER A 24 11.39 -7.10 0.81
N GLY A 25 10.97 -7.64 -0.35
CA GLY A 25 11.81 -7.68 -1.54
C GLY A 25 11.96 -6.33 -2.25
N VAL A 26 11.12 -5.35 -1.91
CA VAL A 26 11.08 -4.01 -2.52
C VAL A 26 11.59 -2.94 -1.55
N VAL A 27 11.09 -2.94 -0.32
CA VAL A 27 11.33 -1.97 0.75
C VAL A 27 11.66 -2.69 2.07
N PRO A 28 12.76 -3.46 2.12
CA PRO A 28 13.17 -4.15 3.34
C PRO A 28 13.34 -3.17 4.52
N GLU A 29 13.78 -1.94 4.24
CA GLU A 29 13.95 -0.89 5.24
C GLU A 29 12.64 -0.54 5.95
N LEU A 30 11.53 -0.43 5.21
CA LEU A 30 10.22 -0.08 5.75
C LEU A 30 9.64 -1.24 6.57
N THR A 31 9.75 -2.47 6.07
CA THR A 31 9.27 -3.67 6.79
C THR A 31 10.08 -3.92 8.08
N ARG A 32 11.39 -3.67 8.06
CA ARG A 32 12.27 -3.75 9.23
C ARG A 32 11.91 -2.68 10.27
N LEU A 33 11.73 -1.44 9.83
CA LEU A 33 11.31 -0.33 10.70
C LEU A 33 9.97 -0.63 11.37
N LEU A 34 9.00 -1.15 10.61
CA LEU A 34 7.70 -1.53 11.14
C LEU A 34 7.82 -2.58 12.25
N TYR A 35 8.64 -3.61 12.01
CA TYR A 35 8.93 -4.64 13.01
C TYR A 35 9.53 -4.04 14.28
N ASP A 36 10.59 -3.24 14.16
CA ASP A 36 11.30 -2.67 15.31
C ASP A 36 10.40 -1.72 16.13
N LEU A 37 9.62 -0.86 15.47
CA LEU A 37 8.68 0.02 16.14
C LEU A 37 7.57 -0.77 16.86
N THR A 38 7.06 -1.84 16.22
CA THR A 38 6.00 -2.67 16.81
C THR A 38 6.51 -3.41 18.04
N VAL A 39 7.65 -4.08 17.94
CA VAL A 39 8.24 -4.87 19.04
C VAL A 39 8.72 -3.98 20.19
N SER A 40 9.15 -2.75 19.90
CA SER A 40 9.51 -1.76 20.93
C SER A 40 8.32 -1.01 21.55
N GLY A 41 7.09 -1.31 21.13
CA GLY A 41 5.88 -0.69 21.67
C GLY A 41 5.62 0.74 21.20
N ARG A 42 6.34 1.24 20.19
CA ARG A 42 6.12 2.56 19.57
C ARG A 42 4.97 2.50 18.58
N LEU A 43 3.78 2.20 19.09
CA LEU A 43 2.65 1.75 18.28
C LEU A 43 2.06 2.83 17.35
N ASP A 44 2.09 4.10 17.75
CA ASP A 44 1.57 5.18 16.90
C ASP A 44 2.44 5.38 15.65
N GLU A 45 3.77 5.30 15.82
CA GLU A 45 4.71 5.37 14.70
C GLU A 45 4.67 4.10 13.84
N ALA A 46 4.59 2.92 14.48
CA ALA A 46 4.39 1.66 13.77
C ALA A 46 3.12 1.69 12.91
N ARG A 47 2.03 2.29 13.42
CA ARG A 47 0.77 2.41 12.68
C ARG A 47 0.92 3.26 11.43
N GLN A 48 1.65 4.37 11.50
CA GLN A 48 1.91 5.19 10.33
C GLN A 48 2.70 4.40 9.27
N VAL A 49 3.77 3.73 9.68
CA VAL A 49 4.57 2.89 8.79
C VAL A 49 3.74 1.74 8.19
N GLN A 50 2.82 1.14 8.94
CA GLN A 50 1.90 0.13 8.43
C GLN A 50 0.98 0.68 7.33
N PHE A 51 0.48 1.91 7.45
CA PHE A 51 -0.36 2.54 6.43
C PHE A 51 0.43 2.90 5.17
N ASP A 52 1.66 3.39 5.34
CA ASP A 52 2.55 3.65 4.21
C ASP A 52 2.86 2.33 3.47
N LEU A 53 3.14 1.26 4.22
CA LEU A 53 3.35 -0.09 3.67
C LEU A 53 2.11 -0.62 2.96
N VAL A 54 0.91 -0.46 3.54
CA VAL A 54 -0.37 -0.88 2.91
C VAL A 54 -0.58 -0.14 1.60
N THR A 55 -0.33 1.18 1.57
CA THR A 55 -0.51 1.99 0.36
C THR A 55 0.37 1.50 -0.77
N LEU A 56 1.65 1.23 -0.48
CA LEU A 56 2.59 0.68 -1.46
C LEU A 56 2.18 -0.75 -1.87
N PHE A 57 1.88 -1.62 -0.90
CA PHE A 57 1.48 -3.01 -1.13
C PHE A 57 0.23 -3.12 -2.00
N ASP A 58 -0.84 -2.38 -1.67
CA ASP A 58 -2.10 -2.38 -2.42
C ASP A 58 -1.89 -1.88 -3.85
N THR A 59 -1.05 -0.85 -4.02
CA THR A 59 -0.68 -0.35 -5.35
C THR A 59 0.01 -1.44 -6.18
N MET A 60 0.95 -2.19 -5.58
CA MET A 60 1.67 -3.27 -6.27
C MET A 60 0.81 -4.53 -6.54
N ILE A 61 -0.08 -4.90 -5.63
CA ILE A 61 -0.84 -6.17 -5.70
C ILE A 61 -2.13 -6.06 -6.52
N TYR A 62 -2.80 -4.90 -6.54
CA TYR A 62 -4.09 -4.73 -7.22
C TYR A 62 -3.98 -4.12 -8.61
N SER A 63 -2.90 -3.39 -8.91
CA SER A 63 -2.78 -2.66 -10.19
C SER A 63 -2.13 -3.49 -11.30
N ALA A 64 -1.64 -4.70 -10.98
CA ALA A 64 -1.05 -5.62 -11.94
C ALA A 64 -1.11 -7.06 -11.41
N GLU A 65 -1.11 -8.03 -12.32
CA GLU A 65 -1.01 -9.44 -11.97
C GLU A 65 0.26 -9.72 -11.14
N PHE A 66 0.10 -10.40 -10.01
CA PHE A 66 1.24 -10.78 -9.19
C PHE A 66 2.19 -11.74 -9.95
N PRO A 67 3.52 -11.51 -9.95
CA PRO A 67 4.27 -10.51 -9.20
C PRO A 67 4.73 -9.28 -10.01
N ASN A 68 4.09 -8.93 -11.14
CA ASN A 68 4.60 -7.89 -12.04
C ASN A 68 4.64 -6.49 -11.43
N GLY A 69 3.68 -6.12 -10.58
CA GLY A 69 3.73 -4.86 -9.83
C GLY A 69 4.94 -4.79 -8.90
N PHE A 70 5.23 -5.88 -8.19
CA PHE A 70 6.41 -6.00 -7.33
C PHE A 70 7.71 -5.98 -8.15
N ARG A 71 7.76 -6.68 -9.29
CA ARG A 71 8.93 -6.64 -10.19
C ARG A 71 9.23 -5.22 -10.67
N SER A 72 8.19 -4.49 -11.08
CA SER A 72 8.31 -3.10 -11.51
C SER A 72 8.86 -2.21 -10.39
N ALA A 73 8.39 -2.42 -9.14
CA ALA A 73 8.90 -1.68 -7.99
C ALA A 73 10.38 -1.99 -7.68
N VAL A 74 10.78 -3.26 -7.79
CA VAL A 74 12.19 -3.68 -7.59
C VAL A 74 13.10 -3.16 -8.71
N ASP A 75 12.62 -3.11 -9.95
CA ASP A 75 13.38 -2.50 -11.06
C ASP A 75 13.68 -1.01 -10.80
N LEU A 76 12.71 -0.27 -10.22
CA LEU A 76 12.90 1.12 -9.80
C LEU A 76 13.90 1.29 -8.65
N ARG A 77 14.21 0.22 -7.90
CA ARG A 77 15.28 0.16 -6.91
C ARG A 77 16.66 -0.12 -7.54
N GLY A 78 16.76 -0.19 -8.86
CA GLY A 78 18.00 -0.36 -9.62
C GLY A 78 18.37 -1.81 -9.94
N PHE A 79 17.46 -2.75 -9.71
CA PHE A 79 17.64 -4.15 -10.12
C PHE A 79 17.18 -4.36 -11.56
N ASN A 80 17.63 -5.46 -12.17
CA ASN A 80 17.14 -5.88 -13.48
C ASN A 80 16.40 -7.22 -13.32
N MET A 81 15.09 -7.15 -13.11
CA MET A 81 14.23 -8.30 -12.96
C MET A 81 13.91 -8.91 -14.32
N GLY A 82 13.80 -8.09 -15.36
CA GLY A 82 13.34 -8.48 -16.70
C GLY A 82 11.83 -8.78 -16.75
N ILE A 83 11.34 -9.34 -17.85
CA ILE A 83 9.92 -9.64 -18.03
C ILE A 83 9.50 -10.95 -17.35
N GLY A 84 8.22 -11.06 -17.00
CA GLY A 84 7.63 -12.31 -16.53
C GLY A 84 7.67 -13.41 -17.59
N ARG A 85 7.65 -14.68 -17.15
CA ARG A 85 7.58 -15.83 -18.07
C ARG A 85 6.21 -15.97 -18.76
N GLN A 86 5.16 -15.45 -18.13
CA GLN A 86 3.83 -15.43 -18.72
C GLN A 86 3.76 -14.29 -19.76
N PRO A 87 3.31 -14.57 -20.99
CA PRO A 87 3.11 -13.53 -22.00
C PRO A 87 2.17 -12.44 -21.48
N GLN A 88 2.48 -11.19 -21.84
CA GLN A 88 1.68 -10.03 -21.47
C GLN A 88 0.98 -9.50 -22.72
N SER A 89 -0.27 -9.05 -22.57
CA SER A 89 -0.94 -8.29 -23.62
C SER A 89 -0.40 -6.87 -23.71
N ASP A 90 -0.61 -6.21 -24.84
CA ASP A 90 -0.20 -4.80 -25.03
C ASP A 90 -0.84 -3.87 -23.99
N GLN A 91 -2.08 -4.18 -23.57
CA GLN A 91 -2.76 -3.45 -22.51
C GLN A 91 -2.03 -3.62 -21.18
N GLN A 92 -1.67 -4.85 -20.80
CA GLN A 92 -0.94 -5.11 -19.55
C GLN A 92 0.43 -4.43 -19.53
N VAL A 93 1.14 -4.39 -20.66
CA VAL A 93 2.41 -3.66 -20.79
C VAL A 93 2.20 -2.16 -20.56
N THR A 94 1.14 -1.60 -21.16
CA THR A 94 0.79 -0.18 -21.00
C THR A 94 0.42 0.15 -19.55
N ASP A 95 -0.41 -0.69 -18.92
CA ASP A 95 -0.83 -0.52 -17.53
C ASP A 95 0.36 -0.61 -16.57
N LEU A 96 1.30 -1.51 -16.81
CA LEU A 96 2.53 -1.61 -16.03
C LEU A 96 3.42 -0.38 -16.17
N ALA A 97 3.53 0.20 -17.37
CA ALA A 97 4.28 1.44 -17.56
C ALA A 97 3.65 2.62 -16.80
N ALA A 98 2.32 2.68 -16.72
CA ALA A 98 1.62 3.66 -15.90
C ALA A 98 1.82 3.40 -14.40
N LEU A 99 1.65 2.14 -13.97
CA LEU A 99 1.88 1.71 -12.59
C LEU A 99 3.31 2.04 -12.12
N SER A 100 4.32 1.81 -12.96
CA SER A 100 5.71 2.10 -12.63
C SER A 100 5.94 3.57 -12.27
N LYS A 101 5.25 4.52 -12.92
CA LYS A 101 5.35 5.94 -12.57
C LYS A 101 4.75 6.23 -11.20
N THR A 102 3.59 5.63 -10.90
CA THR A 102 2.95 5.75 -9.58
C THR A 102 3.82 5.15 -8.49
N LEU A 103 4.39 3.96 -8.72
CA LEU A 103 5.30 3.31 -7.78
C LEU A 103 6.56 4.13 -7.54
N GLN A 104 7.14 4.73 -8.59
CA GLN A 104 8.31 5.59 -8.45
C GLN A 104 8.02 6.77 -7.52
N CYS A 105 6.83 7.36 -7.61
CA CYS A 105 6.43 8.43 -6.69
C CYS A 105 6.26 7.96 -5.25
N LEU A 106 5.59 6.83 -5.02
CA LEU A 106 5.44 6.27 -3.67
C LEU A 106 6.80 5.93 -3.05
N LEU A 107 7.73 5.39 -3.84
CA LEU A 107 9.08 5.08 -3.38
C LEU A 107 9.90 6.35 -3.13
N ALA A 108 9.77 7.38 -3.96
CA ALA A 108 10.47 8.66 -3.81
C ALA A 108 10.04 9.42 -2.55
N GLN A 109 8.77 9.33 -2.14
CA GLN A 109 8.26 9.93 -0.89
C GLN A 109 9.01 9.43 0.36
N HIS A 110 9.55 8.21 0.31
CA HIS A 110 10.34 7.61 1.37
C HIS A 110 11.86 7.65 1.09
N GLY A 111 12.28 8.32 0.01
CA GLY A 111 13.69 8.45 -0.37
C GLY A 111 14.31 7.16 -0.92
N PHE A 112 13.52 6.21 -1.42
CA PHE A 112 14.02 4.95 -1.96
C PHE A 112 14.42 5.02 -3.44
N THR A 113 14.02 6.08 -4.14
CA THR A 113 14.36 6.36 -5.56
C THR A 113 14.16 7.84 -5.84
N ASP A 114 14.61 8.31 -7.00
CA ASP A 114 14.33 9.65 -7.50
C ASP A 114 12.91 9.74 -8.09
N GLU A 115 12.35 10.95 -8.17
CA GLU A 115 11.08 11.17 -8.86
C GLU A 115 11.15 10.82 -10.36
N PRO A 116 10.02 10.39 -10.97
CA PRO A 116 9.97 10.19 -12.42
C PRO A 116 10.25 11.49 -13.18
N ILE A 117 10.74 11.35 -14.42
CA ILE A 117 10.86 12.48 -15.34
C ILE A 117 9.46 13.08 -15.57
N GLY A 118 9.26 14.33 -15.14
CA GLY A 118 7.96 15.01 -15.11
C GLY A 118 7.40 15.24 -13.70
N GLY A 119 8.06 14.71 -12.67
CA GLY A 119 7.72 14.90 -11.27
C GLY A 119 6.54 14.08 -10.79
N CYS A 120 6.31 14.10 -9.48
CA CYS A 120 5.17 13.44 -8.87
C CYS A 120 3.93 14.34 -8.77
N PRO A 121 2.71 13.77 -8.84
CA PRO A 121 1.49 14.55 -8.60
C PRO A 121 1.56 15.18 -7.20
N THR A 122 1.38 16.50 -7.11
CA THR A 122 1.25 17.17 -5.81
C THR A 122 0.00 16.65 -5.11
N SER A 123 0.10 16.26 -3.84
CA SER A 123 -0.95 15.62 -3.01
C SER A 123 -2.27 16.40 -2.83
N SER A 124 -2.53 17.44 -3.61
CA SER A 124 -3.73 18.27 -3.58
C SER A 124 -4.98 17.63 -4.21
N ALA A 125 -4.90 16.41 -4.76
CA ALA A 125 -6.01 15.84 -5.55
C ALA A 125 -6.47 14.41 -5.16
N SER A 126 -5.82 13.72 -4.22
CA SER A 126 -6.14 12.29 -3.96
C SER A 126 -6.12 11.87 -2.49
N GLY A 127 -5.97 12.82 -1.56
CA GLY A 127 -6.36 12.58 -0.17
C GLY A 127 -7.86 12.31 -0.14
N SER A 128 -8.22 11.06 0.15
CA SER A 128 -9.56 10.54 0.34
C SER A 128 -10.44 11.49 1.15
N ASN A 129 -11.07 12.40 0.43
CA ASN A 129 -12.17 13.22 0.91
C ASN A 129 -13.42 12.33 0.85
N VAL A 130 -13.40 11.18 1.54
CA VAL A 130 -14.63 10.73 2.18
C VAL A 130 -14.90 11.82 3.19
N LYS A 131 -15.58 12.88 2.72
CA LYS A 131 -15.78 14.08 3.52
C LYS A 131 -16.46 13.58 4.79
N THR A 132 -16.05 14.04 5.96
CA THR A 132 -16.76 13.76 7.21
C THR A 132 -18.27 14.01 7.10
N GLN A 133 -18.64 14.87 6.14
CA GLN A 133 -20.00 15.11 5.66
C GLN A 133 -20.67 13.89 5.01
N ASP A 134 -19.98 13.15 4.13
CA ASP A 134 -20.50 11.95 3.46
C ASP A 134 -20.73 10.81 4.47
N VAL A 135 -19.79 10.61 5.40
CA VAL A 135 -19.96 9.62 6.48
C VAL A 135 -21.13 10.00 7.37
N SER A 136 -21.24 11.27 7.77
CA SER A 136 -22.34 11.74 8.61
C SER A 136 -23.69 11.59 7.91
N ALA A 137 -23.76 11.87 6.60
CA ALA A 137 -24.98 11.69 5.81
C ALA A 137 -25.40 10.23 5.76
N ILE A 138 -24.46 9.31 5.49
CA ILE A 138 -24.72 7.86 5.49
C ILE A 138 -25.21 7.39 6.87
N VAL A 139 -24.54 7.81 7.95
CA VAL A 139 -24.95 7.47 9.33
C VAL A 139 -26.36 7.96 9.61
N GLN A 140 -26.71 9.19 9.23
CA GLN A 140 -28.06 9.73 9.40
C GLN A 140 -29.10 8.94 8.60
N THR A 141 -28.79 8.55 7.36
CA THR A 141 -29.66 7.70 6.55
C THR A 141 -29.89 6.34 7.20
N VAL A 142 -28.84 5.69 7.70
CA VAL A 142 -28.97 4.38 8.36
C VAL A 142 -29.76 4.49 9.67
N VAL A 143 -29.46 5.49 10.51
CA VAL A 143 -30.17 5.71 11.78
C VAL A 143 -31.65 6.02 11.55
N SER A 144 -31.98 6.84 10.55
CA SER A 144 -33.38 7.13 10.21
C SER A 144 -34.14 5.90 9.71
N GLU A 145 -33.50 5.05 8.90
CA GLU A 145 -34.09 3.81 8.42
C GLU A 145 -34.28 2.76 9.54
N LEU A 146 -33.34 2.68 10.50
CA LEU A 146 -33.48 1.82 11.68
C LEU A 146 -34.65 2.25 12.58
N LYS A 147 -34.81 3.57 12.81
CA LYS A 147 -35.98 4.12 13.51
C LYS A 147 -37.29 3.81 12.78
N ARG A 148 -37.33 3.94 11.45
CA ARG A 148 -38.52 3.62 10.64
C ARG A 148 -38.94 2.14 10.78
N ARG A 149 -37.97 1.25 10.97
CA ARG A 149 -38.19 -0.19 11.17
C ARG A 149 -38.44 -0.59 12.63
N GLY A 150 -38.41 0.34 13.57
CA GLY A 150 -38.60 0.07 15.01
C GLY A 150 -37.46 -0.72 15.65
N LEU A 151 -36.26 -0.66 15.07
CA LEU A 151 -35.06 -1.34 15.55
C LEU A 151 -34.17 -0.44 16.43
N MET A 152 -34.62 0.80 16.67
CA MET A 152 -34.02 1.84 17.51
C MET A 152 -35.11 2.68 18.16
#